data_AF-A0A346A5M6-F1
#
_entry.id   AF-A0A346A5M6-F1
#
_cell.length_a   1.000
_cell.length_b   1.000
_cell.length_c   1.000
_cell.angle_alpha   90.00
_cell.angle_beta   90.00
_cell.angle_gamma   90.00
#
_symmetry.space_group_name_H-M   'P 1'
#
loop_
_entity.id
_entity.type
_entity.pdbx_description
1 polymer ?
#
loop_
_entity_poly.entity_id
_entity_poly.type
_entity_poly.pdbx_seq_one_letter_code
_entity_poly.pdbx_strand_id
1 'polypeptide(L)'
;VIPFKGSWIEFATDVNNVMYAYIDRKKKFPVTTLLRAIGYDSDKDILELFDLADEVKVSKSGLKKYVGRRLAARVLKKWVEDFVDEDTGEVVSIDRNEIILERETVLEEDHIDLIIEAGVKSIILAKDDESNNADYSIIYNTLQKDTSNSEKEAVEHIYRQLRNAEPPDEETARGIIDRLFFSDKRYDLGDVGRYRINRKLKLDTPDDTKVLTREDIIAIVKYLINLINSKAEVDDIDHLSNRRVRTVGEQLYAQFGVGLSRMARTIRERMNIRDNEVFTPTDLINARTLSSVINSFFGTNQLSQFMDQTNPLAEITHKRRLSALGPGGLSRERAGFEVRDVHYTHYGRLCTIETPEGPNIGLISSLAVHAKINHLGFIETPYRKVKDGVVVVDEPVVYLSAEDEDGKTIAQANALYDDKGNFEDAKVKARYEGDFPIIEPNMLDYMDVAPNQITSIAASLIPFLEHDDANRALMGSNMQRQAVPVLRPQAPIVGTGLEGRVAKDSRTLINAEGHGVVEYVDADEIKIRYDRNDDDRLVSFDDDVKTYKLIKFKKTNQNTCMNLKPIIKKGQRVEPGQVLCEGYATENGELALGRNLKVAFMP
;
A
#
# COMPACT_ATOMS: atom_id res chain seq x y z
N VAL A 1 0.69 -5.55 -12.56
CA VAL A 1 0.29 -6.10 -11.24
C VAL A 1 1.53 -6.40 -10.42
N ILE A 2 1.58 -5.88 -9.20
CA ILE A 2 2.69 -6.06 -8.26
C ILE A 2 2.17 -6.91 -7.09
N PRO A 3 2.61 -8.18 -6.94
CA PRO A 3 2.20 -9.01 -5.81
C PRO A 3 2.98 -8.65 -4.54
N PHE A 4 2.44 -9.06 -3.39
CA PHE A 4 3.19 -9.07 -2.13
C PHE A 4 4.33 -10.10 -2.17
N LYS A 5 4.08 -11.26 -2.78
CA LYS A 5 5.06 -12.32 -3.04
C LYS A 5 4.72 -13.01 -4.37
N GLY A 6 5.71 -13.20 -5.23
CA GLY A 6 5.53 -13.87 -6.53
C GLY A 6 6.14 -13.08 -7.70
N SER A 7 5.89 -13.56 -8.91
CA SER A 7 6.38 -12.91 -10.14
C SER A 7 5.54 -11.70 -10.52
N TRP A 8 6.18 -10.68 -11.08
CA TRP A 8 5.48 -9.50 -11.58
C TRP A 8 4.87 -9.81 -12.94
N ILE A 9 3.65 -9.36 -13.17
CA ILE A 9 3.02 -9.36 -14.49
C ILE A 9 2.77 -7.93 -14.93
N GLU A 10 3.29 -7.58 -16.10
CA GLU A 10 3.22 -6.26 -16.69
C GLU A 10 2.59 -6.37 -18.08
N PHE A 11 1.72 -5.43 -18.43
CA PHE A 11 1.06 -5.39 -19.73
C PHE A 11 1.49 -4.09 -20.40
N ALA A 12 1.96 -4.18 -21.64
CA ALA A 12 2.38 -3.02 -22.39
C ALA A 12 1.96 -3.14 -23.85
N THR A 13 1.63 -2.01 -24.46
CA THR A 13 1.34 -1.91 -25.89
C THR A 13 2.55 -1.40 -26.67
N ASP A 14 2.77 -1.96 -27.86
CA ASP A 14 3.78 -1.44 -28.79
C ASP A 14 3.22 -0.35 -29.71
N VAL A 15 4.08 0.18 -30.59
CA VAL A 15 3.77 1.23 -31.57
C VAL A 15 2.74 0.78 -32.62
N ASN A 16 2.57 -0.52 -32.83
CA ASN A 16 1.61 -1.14 -33.73
C ASN A 16 0.29 -1.50 -33.04
N ASN A 17 0.03 -0.98 -31.83
CA ASN A 17 -1.17 -1.29 -31.03
C ASN A 17 -1.31 -2.80 -30.75
N VAL A 18 -0.20 -3.49 -30.50
CA VAL A 18 -0.19 -4.89 -30.05
C VAL A 18 0.09 -4.93 -28.54
N MET A 19 -0.75 -5.64 -27.79
CA MET A 19 -0.61 -5.79 -26.35
C MET A 19 0.20 -7.05 -25.99
N TYR A 20 1.27 -6.86 -25.22
CA TYR A 20 2.14 -7.92 -24.73
C TYR A 20 2.03 -8.04 -23.21
N ALA A 21 2.09 -9.28 -22.71
CA ALA A 21 2.29 -9.59 -21.31
C ALA A 21 3.78 -9.88 -21.05
N TYR A 22 4.30 -9.30 -19.98
CA TYR A 22 5.67 -9.44 -19.51
C TYR A 22 5.67 -10.11 -18.14
N ILE A 23 6.47 -11.16 -18.00
CA ILE A 23 6.74 -11.79 -16.70
C ILE A 23 8.14 -11.37 -16.23
N ASP A 24 8.21 -10.80 -15.01
CA ASP A 24 9.44 -10.34 -14.36
C ASP A 24 10.31 -9.43 -15.25
N ARG A 25 9.66 -8.62 -16.11
CA ARG A 25 10.30 -7.65 -17.04
C ARG A 25 11.30 -8.24 -18.04
N LYS A 26 11.25 -9.54 -18.31
CA LYS A 26 12.24 -10.22 -19.19
C LYS A 26 11.62 -10.91 -20.39
N LYS A 27 10.53 -11.64 -20.19
CA LYS A 27 9.93 -12.51 -21.21
C LYS A 27 8.60 -11.92 -21.63
N LYS A 28 8.40 -11.76 -22.95
CA LYS A 28 7.20 -11.12 -23.52
C LYS A 28 6.49 -12.05 -24.50
N PHE A 29 5.19 -12.15 -24.37
CA PHE A 29 4.32 -12.89 -25.28
C PHE A 29 3.02 -12.10 -25.49
N PRO A 30 2.32 -12.28 -26.62
CA PRO A 30 1.03 -11.65 -26.84
C PRO A 30 0.06 -11.95 -25.70
N VAL A 31 -0.77 -10.97 -25.31
CA VAL A 31 -1.77 -11.17 -24.24
C VAL A 31 -2.74 -12.28 -24.58
N THR A 32 -3.07 -12.48 -25.85
CA THR A 32 -3.96 -13.56 -26.30
C THR A 32 -3.36 -14.94 -26.06
N THR A 33 -2.03 -15.10 -26.18
CA THR A 33 -1.32 -16.33 -25.81
C THR A 33 -1.48 -16.62 -24.31
N LEU A 34 -1.44 -15.58 -23.46
CA LEU A 34 -1.73 -15.73 -22.03
C LEU A 34 -3.18 -16.17 -21.78
N LEU A 35 -4.14 -15.54 -22.47
CA LEU A 35 -5.56 -15.87 -22.35
C LEU A 35 -5.84 -17.34 -22.73
N ARG A 36 -5.20 -17.84 -23.79
CA ARG A 36 -5.27 -19.28 -24.13
C ARG A 36 -4.76 -20.15 -23.01
N ALA A 37 -3.58 -19.82 -22.49
CA ALA A 37 -2.93 -20.62 -21.47
C ALA A 37 -3.65 -20.64 -20.10
N ILE A 38 -4.62 -19.74 -19.88
CA ILE A 38 -5.47 -19.73 -18.68
C ILE A 38 -6.86 -20.35 -18.91
N GLY A 39 -7.11 -20.90 -20.11
CA GLY A 39 -8.30 -21.71 -20.41
C GLY A 39 -9.24 -21.15 -21.50
N TYR A 40 -8.86 -20.09 -22.23
CA TYR A 40 -9.62 -19.60 -23.39
C TYR A 40 -9.03 -20.16 -24.69
N ASP A 41 -9.30 -21.43 -24.98
CA ASP A 41 -8.63 -22.23 -26.01
C ASP A 41 -8.67 -21.59 -27.41
N SER A 42 -9.86 -21.16 -27.85
CA SER A 42 -10.10 -20.76 -29.23
C SER A 42 -10.13 -19.23 -29.42
N ASP A 43 -9.90 -18.78 -30.67
CA ASP A 43 -10.10 -17.38 -31.06
C ASP A 43 -11.51 -16.89 -30.68
N LYS A 44 -12.51 -17.76 -30.82
CA LYS A 44 -13.90 -17.50 -30.46
C LYS A 44 -14.01 -17.09 -28.99
N ASP A 45 -13.47 -17.91 -28.09
CA ASP A 45 -13.60 -17.68 -26.65
C ASP A 45 -12.96 -16.34 -26.25
N ILE A 46 -11.81 -16.01 -26.85
CA ILE A 46 -11.12 -14.74 -26.61
C ILE A 46 -11.93 -13.56 -27.14
N LEU A 47 -12.49 -13.64 -28.34
CA LEU A 47 -13.26 -12.54 -28.94
C LEU A 47 -14.59 -12.31 -28.21
N GLU A 48 -15.23 -13.37 -27.73
CA GLU A 48 -16.47 -13.30 -26.94
C GLU A 48 -16.24 -12.59 -25.59
N LEU A 49 -15.07 -12.75 -24.96
CA LEU A 49 -14.73 -12.04 -23.72
C LEU A 49 -14.83 -10.51 -23.87
N PHE A 50 -14.55 -10.00 -25.06
CA PHE A 50 -14.54 -8.57 -25.37
C PHE A 50 -15.75 -8.13 -26.20
N ASP A 51 -16.72 -9.02 -26.44
CA ASP A 51 -17.96 -8.76 -27.20
C ASP A 51 -17.73 -8.28 -28.65
N LEU A 52 -16.68 -8.80 -29.31
CA LEU A 52 -16.21 -8.36 -30.64
C LEU A 52 -16.70 -9.21 -31.82
N ALA A 53 -17.46 -10.25 -31.52
CA ALA A 53 -17.73 -11.33 -32.46
C ALA A 53 -19.23 -11.62 -32.56
N ASP A 54 -19.71 -11.80 -33.79
CA ASP A 54 -20.99 -12.44 -34.07
C ASP A 54 -20.75 -13.89 -34.47
N GLU A 55 -21.36 -14.84 -33.75
CA GLU A 55 -21.34 -16.25 -34.15
C GLU A 55 -22.42 -16.51 -35.23
N VAL A 56 -21.98 -16.96 -36.40
CA VAL A 56 -22.86 -17.33 -37.50
C VAL A 56 -22.76 -18.83 -37.77
N LYS A 57 -23.89 -19.54 -37.71
CA LYS A 57 -23.95 -20.97 -38.07
C LYS A 57 -23.68 -21.17 -39.56
N VAL A 58 -22.82 -22.13 -39.87
CA VAL A 58 -22.44 -22.45 -41.25
C VAL A 58 -23.64 -23.07 -41.98
N SER A 59 -24.16 -22.34 -42.97
CA SER A 59 -25.15 -22.82 -43.92
C SER A 59 -24.98 -22.08 -45.25
N LYS A 60 -25.17 -22.78 -46.37
CA LYS A 60 -24.91 -22.21 -47.72
C LYS A 60 -25.78 -20.98 -48.02
N SER A 61 -26.99 -20.92 -47.45
CA SER A 61 -27.90 -19.77 -47.57
C SER A 61 -27.65 -18.68 -46.51
N GLY A 62 -27.12 -19.03 -45.33
CA GLY A 62 -26.80 -18.08 -44.26
C GLY A 62 -25.53 -17.29 -44.54
N LEU A 63 -24.47 -17.95 -45.04
CA LEU A 63 -23.18 -17.30 -45.31
C LEU A 63 -23.25 -16.26 -46.44
N LYS A 64 -24.10 -16.47 -47.44
CA LYS A 64 -24.32 -15.49 -48.53
C LYS A 64 -24.83 -14.13 -48.04
N LYS A 65 -25.48 -14.06 -46.87
CA LYS A 65 -25.96 -12.79 -46.28
C LYS A 65 -24.85 -11.96 -45.64
N TYR A 66 -23.71 -12.57 -45.35
CA TYR A 66 -22.59 -11.95 -44.64
C TYR A 66 -21.35 -11.77 -45.53
N VAL A 67 -21.50 -11.94 -46.85
CA VAL A 67 -20.46 -11.64 -47.85
C VAL A 67 -20.10 -10.17 -47.75
N GLY A 68 -18.80 -9.86 -47.68
CA GLY A 68 -18.27 -8.52 -47.44
C GLY A 68 -17.93 -8.21 -45.97
N ARG A 69 -18.33 -9.06 -45.01
CA ARG A 69 -17.86 -8.96 -43.61
C ARG A 69 -16.50 -9.64 -43.43
N ARG A 70 -15.74 -9.20 -42.43
CA ARG A 70 -14.40 -9.75 -42.13
C ARG A 70 -14.47 -10.90 -41.14
N LEU A 71 -13.65 -11.92 -41.37
CA LEU A 71 -13.43 -13.00 -40.40
C LEU A 71 -12.65 -12.47 -39.19
N ALA A 72 -13.21 -12.66 -38.00
CA ALA A 72 -12.57 -12.27 -36.76
C ALA A 72 -11.67 -13.39 -36.18
N ALA A 73 -11.99 -14.65 -36.48
CA ALA A 73 -11.24 -15.83 -36.07
C ALA A 73 -10.72 -16.63 -37.27
N ARG A 74 -9.65 -17.40 -37.08
CA ARG A 74 -9.19 -18.38 -38.10
C ARG A 74 -10.23 -19.48 -38.30
N VAL A 75 -10.36 -19.94 -39.54
CA VAL A 75 -11.12 -21.16 -39.85
C VAL A 75 -10.14 -22.32 -39.89
N LEU A 76 -10.20 -23.19 -38.88
CA LEU A 76 -9.31 -24.33 -38.72
C LEU A 76 -10.02 -25.62 -39.09
N LYS A 77 -9.33 -26.49 -39.83
CA LYS A 77 -9.69 -27.90 -39.95
C LYS A 77 -8.91 -28.68 -38.89
N LYS A 78 -9.62 -29.25 -37.92
CA LYS A 78 -9.05 -30.08 -36.86
C LYS A 78 -9.24 -31.56 -37.19
N TRP A 79 -8.18 -32.36 -37.09
CA TRP A 79 -8.29 -33.82 -37.12
C TRP A 79 -7.28 -34.45 -36.16
N VAL A 80 -7.62 -35.64 -35.67
CA VAL A 80 -6.77 -36.44 -34.78
C VAL A 80 -6.01 -37.44 -35.64
N GLU A 81 -4.69 -37.45 -35.52
CA GLU A 81 -3.82 -38.43 -36.15
C GLU A 81 -3.24 -39.34 -35.07
N ASP A 82 -3.61 -40.61 -35.10
CA ASP A 82 -3.10 -41.62 -34.17
C ASP A 82 -1.74 -42.12 -34.64
N PHE A 83 -0.71 -41.84 -33.87
CA PHE A 83 0.63 -42.34 -34.12
C PHE A 83 0.89 -43.57 -33.25
N VAL A 84 1.37 -44.66 -33.86
CA VAL A 84 1.81 -45.85 -33.13
C VAL A 84 3.32 -45.80 -33.04
N ASP A 85 3.86 -45.69 -31.84
CA ASP A 85 5.30 -45.81 -31.61
C ASP A 85 5.73 -47.26 -31.90
N GLU A 86 6.59 -47.45 -32.90
CA GLU A 86 7.03 -48.78 -33.35
C GLU A 86 7.87 -49.52 -32.29
N ASP A 87 8.48 -48.80 -31.34
CA ASP A 87 9.34 -49.38 -30.29
C ASP A 87 8.57 -49.69 -28.99
N THR A 88 7.53 -48.91 -28.66
CA THR A 88 6.76 -49.07 -27.41
C THR A 88 5.35 -49.65 -27.60
N GLY A 89 4.81 -49.60 -28.82
CA GLY A 89 3.43 -50.02 -29.12
C GLY A 89 2.36 -49.09 -28.54
N GLU A 90 2.75 -47.94 -27.97
CA GLU A 90 1.81 -46.94 -27.45
C GLU A 90 1.20 -46.13 -28.60
N VAL A 91 -0.12 -45.97 -28.56
CA VAL A 91 -0.86 -45.13 -29.51
C VAL A 91 -0.94 -43.73 -28.93
N VAL A 92 -0.23 -42.79 -29.54
CA VAL A 92 -0.25 -41.38 -29.18
C VAL A 92 -1.08 -40.63 -30.21
N SER A 93 -2.27 -40.18 -29.81
CA SER A 93 -3.13 -39.32 -30.61
C SER A 93 -2.59 -37.89 -30.63
N ILE A 94 -2.31 -37.35 -31.82
CA ILE A 94 -1.84 -35.98 -32.02
C ILE A 94 -2.93 -35.17 -32.71
N ASP A 95 -3.37 -34.09 -32.07
CA ASP A 95 -4.27 -33.11 -32.68
C ASP A 95 -3.51 -32.27 -33.71
N ARG A 96 -3.94 -32.31 -34.98
CA ARG A 96 -3.43 -31.44 -36.04
C ARG A 96 -4.46 -30.40 -36.44
N ASN A 97 -3.95 -29.19 -36.68
CA ASN A 97 -4.72 -28.04 -37.12
C ASN A 97 -4.18 -27.55 -38.47
N GLU A 98 -5.04 -27.43 -39.48
CA GLU A 98 -4.74 -26.76 -40.73
C GLU A 98 -5.54 -25.46 -40.83
N ILE A 99 -4.84 -24.36 -41.16
CA ILE A 99 -5.46 -23.05 -41.33
C ILE A 99 -6.02 -22.98 -42.76
N ILE A 100 -7.36 -22.94 -42.88
CA ILE A 100 -8.04 -22.83 -44.18
C ILE A 100 -8.21 -21.36 -44.57
N LEU A 101 -8.60 -20.52 -43.61
CA LEU A 101 -8.72 -19.07 -43.79
C LEU A 101 -8.07 -18.34 -42.61
N GLU A 102 -7.32 -17.28 -42.94
CA GLU A 102 -6.69 -16.39 -41.97
C GLU A 102 -7.68 -15.38 -41.39
N ARG A 103 -7.25 -14.71 -40.31
CA ARG A 103 -7.99 -13.60 -39.67
C ARG A 103 -8.01 -12.39 -40.62
N GLU A 104 -9.01 -11.52 -40.48
CA GLU A 104 -9.25 -10.33 -41.32
C GLU A 104 -9.53 -10.60 -42.81
N THR A 105 -9.60 -11.87 -43.25
CA THR A 105 -10.01 -12.18 -44.62
C THR A 105 -11.47 -11.75 -44.83
N VAL A 106 -11.70 -10.95 -45.87
CA VAL A 106 -13.05 -10.53 -46.29
C VAL A 106 -13.76 -11.75 -46.86
N LEU A 107 -14.97 -12.02 -46.41
CA LEU A 107 -15.75 -13.15 -46.89
C LEU A 107 -16.21 -12.89 -48.33
N GLU A 108 -15.68 -13.67 -49.28
CA GLU A 108 -16.04 -13.67 -50.70
C GLU A 108 -16.84 -14.93 -51.03
N GLU A 109 -17.50 -15.00 -52.20
CA GLU A 109 -18.30 -16.17 -52.57
C GLU A 109 -17.46 -17.46 -52.63
N ASP A 110 -16.21 -17.37 -53.08
CA ASP A 110 -15.27 -18.49 -53.20
C ASP A 110 -14.87 -19.08 -51.84
N HIS A 111 -14.90 -18.25 -50.78
CA HIS A 111 -14.57 -18.69 -49.42
C HIS A 111 -15.70 -19.54 -48.79
N ILE A 112 -16.94 -19.44 -49.29
CA ILE A 112 -18.09 -20.15 -48.71
C ILE A 112 -17.95 -21.67 -48.91
N ASP A 113 -17.54 -22.11 -50.10
CA ASP A 113 -17.40 -23.54 -50.38
C ASP A 113 -16.21 -24.14 -49.59
N LEU A 114 -15.11 -23.39 -49.42
CA LEU A 114 -13.97 -23.80 -48.58
C LEU A 114 -14.35 -23.99 -47.10
N ILE A 115 -15.17 -23.09 -46.53
CA ILE A 115 -15.63 -23.18 -45.14
C ILE A 115 -16.53 -24.40 -44.94
N ILE A 116 -17.37 -24.73 -45.93
CA ILE A 116 -18.25 -25.90 -45.88
C ILE A 116 -17.43 -27.20 -45.97
N GLU A 117 -16.43 -27.25 -46.85
CA GLU A 117 -15.52 -28.39 -46.97
C GLU A 117 -14.65 -28.61 -45.73
N ALA A 118 -14.31 -27.54 -45.02
CA ALA A 118 -13.60 -27.61 -43.75
C ALA A 118 -14.43 -28.25 -42.61
N GLY A 119 -15.75 -28.40 -42.78
CA GLY A 119 -16.62 -29.11 -41.84
C GLY A 119 -16.91 -28.36 -40.53
N VAL A 120 -16.71 -27.04 -40.51
CA VAL A 120 -16.87 -26.21 -39.30
C VAL A 120 -18.35 -25.91 -39.03
N LYS A 121 -18.78 -25.94 -37.77
CA LYS A 121 -20.20 -25.75 -37.37
C LYS A 121 -20.65 -24.28 -37.38
N SER A 122 -19.76 -23.36 -37.03
CA SER A 122 -19.99 -21.91 -37.00
C SER A 122 -18.72 -21.15 -37.36
N ILE A 123 -18.88 -19.95 -37.91
CA ILE A 123 -17.79 -19.00 -38.14
C ILE A 123 -18.02 -17.75 -37.31
N ILE A 124 -16.93 -17.07 -37.00
CA ILE A 124 -16.93 -15.86 -36.19
C ILE A 124 -16.59 -14.67 -37.10
N LEU A 125 -17.54 -13.75 -37.22
CA LEU A 125 -17.37 -12.52 -37.98
C LEU A 125 -17.16 -11.33 -37.03
N ALA A 126 -16.34 -10.37 -37.45
CA ALA A 126 -16.18 -9.12 -36.72
C ALA A 126 -17.52 -8.37 -36.69
N LYS A 127 -17.96 -7.88 -35.53
CA LYS A 127 -19.19 -7.07 -35.41
C LYS A 127 -19.13 -5.84 -36.34
N ASP A 128 -20.25 -5.38 -36.88
CA ASP A 128 -20.29 -4.19 -37.75
C ASP A 128 -20.39 -2.87 -36.94
N ASP A 129 -20.15 -2.91 -35.64
CA ASP A 129 -20.23 -1.74 -34.76
C ASP A 129 -18.90 -0.96 -34.79
N GLU A 130 -18.88 0.16 -35.52
CA GLU A 130 -17.67 0.96 -35.75
C GLU A 130 -17.03 1.46 -34.44
N SER A 131 -17.81 1.75 -33.39
CA SER A 131 -17.25 2.25 -32.14
C SER A 131 -16.55 1.17 -31.33
N ASN A 132 -17.16 -0.01 -31.20
CA ASN A 132 -16.60 -1.13 -30.42
C ASN A 132 -15.39 -1.75 -31.14
N ASN A 133 -15.41 -1.83 -32.48
CA ASN A 133 -14.26 -2.31 -33.24
C ASN A 133 -13.05 -1.37 -33.17
N ALA A 134 -13.28 -0.06 -33.14
CA ALA A 134 -12.19 0.90 -32.96
C ALA A 134 -11.53 0.73 -31.59
N ASP A 135 -12.35 0.61 -30.54
CA ASP A 135 -11.90 0.50 -29.16
C ASP A 135 -11.07 -0.77 -28.91
N TYR A 136 -11.44 -1.90 -29.50
CA TYR A 136 -10.79 -3.19 -29.27
C TYR A 136 -9.92 -3.69 -30.44
N SER A 137 -9.60 -2.82 -31.39
CA SER A 137 -8.67 -3.09 -32.50
C SER A 137 -7.33 -3.70 -32.04
N ILE A 138 -6.91 -3.36 -30.81
CA ILE A 138 -5.72 -3.91 -30.14
C ILE A 138 -5.79 -5.43 -29.99
N ILE A 139 -6.97 -5.99 -29.66
CA ILE A 139 -7.13 -7.44 -29.51
C ILE A 139 -6.98 -8.15 -30.86
N TYR A 140 -7.53 -7.57 -31.94
CA TYR A 140 -7.35 -8.10 -33.30
C TYR A 140 -5.87 -8.09 -33.73
N ASN A 141 -5.18 -6.97 -33.53
CA ASN A 141 -3.75 -6.85 -33.83
C ASN A 141 -2.92 -7.83 -32.99
N THR A 142 -3.30 -8.03 -31.73
CA THR A 142 -2.62 -8.96 -30.82
C THR A 142 -2.84 -10.41 -31.24
N LEU A 143 -4.07 -10.78 -31.62
CA LEU A 143 -4.37 -12.09 -32.18
C LEU A 143 -3.53 -12.34 -33.43
N GLN A 144 -3.40 -11.39 -34.35
CA GLN A 144 -2.56 -11.56 -35.54
C GLN A 144 -1.08 -11.88 -35.23
N LYS A 145 -0.55 -11.36 -34.12
CA LYS A 145 0.82 -11.67 -33.65
C LYS A 145 0.90 -12.96 -32.83
N ASP A 146 -0.23 -13.52 -32.43
CA ASP A 146 -0.30 -14.79 -31.70
C ASP A 146 -0.06 -15.96 -32.64
N THR A 147 1.03 -16.68 -32.38
CA THR A 147 1.41 -17.89 -33.13
C THR A 147 0.67 -19.13 -32.65
N SER A 148 0.04 -19.10 -31.46
CA SER A 148 -0.65 -20.24 -30.87
C SER A 148 -2.12 -20.31 -31.30
N ASN A 149 -2.63 -21.53 -31.48
CA ASN A 149 -4.00 -21.81 -31.91
C ASN A 149 -4.82 -22.62 -30.89
N SER A 150 -4.15 -23.15 -29.87
CA SER A 150 -4.76 -23.92 -28.78
C SER A 150 -4.13 -23.59 -27.43
N GLU A 151 -4.82 -23.95 -26.35
CA GLU A 151 -4.29 -23.87 -24.98
C GLU A 151 -2.96 -24.62 -24.87
N LYS A 152 -2.88 -25.83 -25.44
CA LYS A 152 -1.67 -26.66 -25.41
C LYS A 152 -0.47 -25.96 -26.04
N GLU A 153 -0.63 -25.46 -27.28
CA GLU A 153 0.43 -24.71 -27.97
C GLU A 153 0.84 -23.44 -27.20
N ALA A 154 -0.12 -22.74 -26.59
CA ALA A 154 0.13 -21.53 -25.83
C ALA A 154 0.94 -21.79 -24.55
N VAL A 155 0.57 -22.85 -23.80
CA VAL A 155 1.26 -23.28 -22.58
C VAL A 155 2.70 -23.70 -22.89
N GLU A 156 2.91 -24.47 -23.97
CA GLU A 156 4.24 -24.88 -24.44
C GLU A 156 5.08 -23.67 -24.88
N HIS A 157 4.48 -22.74 -25.61
CA HIS A 157 5.15 -21.51 -26.05
C HIS A 157 5.61 -20.65 -24.88
N ILE A 158 4.74 -20.45 -23.88
CA ILE A 158 5.09 -19.73 -22.64
C ILE A 158 6.17 -20.47 -21.87
N TYR A 159 6.10 -21.79 -21.75
CA TYR A 159 7.13 -22.61 -21.09
C TYR A 159 8.49 -22.44 -21.76
N ARG A 160 8.55 -22.54 -23.11
CA ARG A 160 9.77 -22.36 -23.90
C ARG A 160 10.36 -20.97 -23.72
N GLN A 161 9.52 -19.94 -23.68
CA GLN A 161 9.97 -18.59 -23.41
C GLN A 161 10.54 -18.42 -21.99
N LEU A 162 9.91 -19.01 -20.98
CA LEU A 162 10.33 -18.87 -19.59
C LEU A 162 11.60 -19.65 -19.27
N ARG A 163 11.71 -20.89 -19.75
CA ARG A 163 12.82 -21.80 -19.40
C ARG A 163 13.89 -21.98 -20.48
N ASN A 164 13.68 -21.43 -21.68
CA ASN A 164 14.54 -21.68 -22.85
C ASN A 164 14.73 -23.18 -23.14
N ALA A 165 13.72 -24.00 -22.82
CA ALA A 165 13.74 -25.46 -22.98
C ALA A 165 12.35 -25.94 -23.37
N GLU A 166 12.26 -27.09 -24.02
CA GLU A 166 10.97 -27.73 -24.29
C GLU A 166 10.38 -28.34 -23.02
N PRO A 167 9.05 -28.29 -22.85
CA PRO A 167 8.41 -28.95 -21.73
C PRO A 167 8.56 -30.47 -21.89
N PRO A 168 8.82 -31.20 -20.79
CA PRO A 168 8.87 -32.66 -20.82
C PRO A 168 7.49 -33.28 -21.09
N ASP A 169 6.44 -32.62 -20.62
CA ASP A 169 5.05 -33.05 -20.75
C ASP A 169 4.11 -31.83 -20.56
N GLU A 170 2.85 -31.95 -21.00
CA GLU A 170 1.85 -30.87 -20.93
C GLU A 170 1.51 -30.49 -19.49
N GLU A 171 1.45 -31.47 -18.57
CA GLU A 171 1.09 -31.24 -17.17
C GLU A 171 2.13 -30.38 -16.47
N THR A 172 3.42 -30.64 -16.70
CA THR A 172 4.53 -29.83 -16.23
C THR A 172 4.45 -28.41 -16.77
N ALA A 173 4.09 -28.25 -18.04
CA ALA A 173 3.96 -26.94 -18.67
C ALA A 173 2.81 -26.13 -18.06
N ARG A 174 1.62 -26.73 -17.93
CA ARG A 174 0.43 -26.13 -17.30
C ARG A 174 0.69 -25.82 -15.82
N GLY A 175 1.35 -26.73 -15.11
CA GLY A 175 1.72 -26.59 -13.71
C GLY A 175 2.69 -25.44 -13.44
N ILE A 176 3.46 -24.95 -14.42
CA ILE A 176 4.25 -23.72 -14.25
C ILE A 176 3.36 -22.49 -14.20
N ILE A 177 2.40 -22.38 -15.11
CA ILE A 177 1.49 -21.22 -15.18
C ILE A 177 0.64 -21.16 -13.91
N ASP A 178 0.12 -22.30 -13.47
CA ASP A 178 -0.58 -22.43 -12.20
C ASP A 178 0.27 -21.94 -11.02
N ARG A 179 1.54 -22.39 -10.94
CA ARG A 179 2.47 -21.95 -9.89
C ARG A 179 2.88 -20.49 -9.98
N LEU A 180 2.78 -19.86 -11.15
CA LEU A 180 3.17 -18.46 -11.34
C LEU A 180 2.12 -17.49 -10.82
N PHE A 181 0.83 -17.77 -11.01
CA PHE A 181 -0.24 -16.80 -10.73
C PHE A 181 -1.35 -17.31 -9.81
N PHE A 182 -1.60 -18.61 -9.82
CA PHE A 182 -2.80 -19.23 -9.21
C PHE A 182 -2.48 -20.05 -7.95
N SER A 183 -1.20 -20.32 -7.67
CA SER A 183 -0.77 -21.07 -6.48
C SER A 183 -0.45 -20.18 -5.28
N ASP A 184 -1.21 -20.36 -4.20
CA ASP A 184 -1.04 -19.75 -2.87
C ASP A 184 0.38 -19.92 -2.26
N LYS A 185 1.09 -21.00 -2.61
CA LYS A 185 2.45 -21.27 -2.13
C LYS A 185 3.49 -20.31 -2.70
N ARG A 186 3.27 -19.85 -3.94
CA ARG A 186 4.25 -19.11 -4.75
C ARG A 186 3.81 -17.67 -5.04
N TYR A 187 2.52 -17.43 -5.11
CA TYR A 187 1.92 -16.14 -5.42
C TYR A 187 0.98 -15.69 -4.30
N ASP A 188 1.08 -14.42 -3.94
CA ASP A 188 0.28 -13.79 -2.89
C ASP A 188 0.20 -12.29 -3.19
N LEU A 189 -1.00 -11.78 -3.42
CA LEU A 189 -1.29 -10.35 -3.55
C LEU A 189 -1.23 -9.63 -2.19
N GLY A 190 -1.37 -10.38 -1.09
CA GLY A 190 -1.65 -9.85 0.23
C GLY A 190 -3.04 -9.23 0.33
N ASP A 191 -3.46 -8.91 1.55
CA ASP A 191 -4.77 -8.28 1.80
C ASP A 191 -4.90 -6.95 1.05
N VAL A 192 -3.81 -6.17 1.02
CA VAL A 192 -3.76 -4.87 0.33
C VAL A 192 -3.85 -5.03 -1.19
N GLY A 193 -3.16 -6.02 -1.78
CA GLY A 193 -3.16 -6.20 -3.23
C GLY A 193 -4.53 -6.62 -3.75
N ARG A 194 -5.21 -7.54 -3.05
CA ARG A 194 -6.59 -7.95 -3.37
C ARG A 194 -7.55 -6.78 -3.23
N TYR A 195 -7.51 -6.06 -2.11
CA TYR A 195 -8.32 -4.85 -1.90
C TYR A 195 -8.18 -3.82 -3.03
N ARG A 196 -6.94 -3.53 -3.46
CA ARG A 196 -6.67 -2.55 -4.54
C ARG A 196 -7.20 -3.02 -5.89
N ILE A 197 -7.00 -4.29 -6.24
CA ILE A 197 -7.52 -4.85 -7.51
C ILE A 197 -9.04 -4.76 -7.53
N ASN A 198 -9.70 -5.19 -6.45
CA ASN A 198 -11.16 -5.18 -6.34
C ASN A 198 -11.72 -3.77 -6.48
N ARG A 199 -11.18 -2.79 -5.74
CA ARG A 199 -11.62 -1.40 -5.86
C ARG A 199 -11.37 -0.80 -7.24
N LYS A 200 -10.18 -0.99 -7.79
CA LYS A 200 -9.80 -0.38 -9.08
C LYS A 200 -10.62 -0.94 -10.25
N LEU A 201 -10.84 -2.25 -10.25
CA LEU A 201 -11.54 -2.96 -11.33
C LEU A 201 -13.04 -3.14 -11.05
N LYS A 202 -13.53 -2.69 -9.89
CA LYS A 202 -14.91 -2.85 -9.41
C LYS A 202 -15.34 -4.34 -9.40
N LEU A 203 -14.50 -5.17 -8.80
CA LEU A 203 -14.73 -6.61 -8.63
C LEU A 203 -15.16 -6.92 -7.19
N ASP A 204 -16.05 -7.90 -7.04
CA ASP A 204 -16.57 -8.38 -5.74
C ASP A 204 -15.87 -9.67 -5.27
N THR A 205 -14.65 -9.92 -5.75
CA THR A 205 -13.86 -11.11 -5.37
C THR A 205 -13.59 -11.09 -3.86
N PRO A 206 -13.78 -12.21 -3.14
CA PRO A 206 -13.52 -12.27 -1.70
C PRO A 206 -12.09 -11.86 -1.30
N ASP A 207 -11.96 -11.16 -0.16
CA ASP A 207 -10.68 -10.67 0.37
C ASP A 207 -9.71 -11.81 0.79
N ASP A 208 -10.23 -13.01 1.05
CA ASP A 208 -9.45 -14.19 1.38
C ASP A 208 -8.71 -14.78 0.17
N THR A 209 -9.13 -14.42 -1.04
CA THR A 209 -8.59 -14.93 -2.30
C THR A 209 -7.34 -14.12 -2.67
N LYS A 210 -6.19 -14.56 -2.18
CA LYS A 210 -4.91 -13.82 -2.33
C LYS A 210 -4.13 -14.12 -3.61
N VAL A 211 -4.59 -15.05 -4.44
CA VAL A 211 -3.98 -15.34 -5.75
C VAL A 211 -4.70 -14.57 -6.85
N LEU A 212 -4.08 -14.37 -8.01
CA LEU A 212 -4.80 -13.81 -9.15
C LEU A 212 -5.85 -14.80 -9.64
N THR A 213 -7.01 -14.31 -10.04
CA THR A 213 -8.05 -15.09 -10.71
C THR A 213 -8.02 -14.83 -12.21
N ARG A 214 -8.67 -15.70 -12.98
CA ARG A 214 -8.81 -15.51 -14.44
C ARG A 214 -9.62 -14.24 -14.75
N GLU A 215 -10.66 -14.00 -13.95
CA GLU A 215 -11.49 -12.80 -14.02
C GLU A 215 -10.68 -11.53 -13.78
N ASP A 216 -9.77 -11.53 -12.79
CA ASP A 216 -8.88 -10.39 -12.54
C ASP A 216 -8.06 -10.05 -13.81
N ILE A 217 -7.45 -11.05 -14.45
CA ILE A 217 -6.62 -10.84 -15.65
C ILE A 217 -7.44 -10.23 -16.78
N ILE A 218 -8.66 -10.73 -17.00
CA ILE A 218 -9.56 -10.22 -18.05
C ILE A 218 -9.99 -8.79 -17.74
N ALA A 219 -10.38 -8.50 -16.50
CA ALA A 219 -10.76 -7.16 -16.06
C ALA A 219 -9.60 -6.16 -16.20
N ILE A 220 -8.37 -6.58 -15.89
CA ILE A 220 -7.16 -5.77 -16.12
C ILE A 220 -7.00 -5.45 -17.60
N VAL A 221 -7.08 -6.44 -18.48
CA VAL A 221 -6.94 -6.23 -19.94
C VAL A 221 -8.03 -5.29 -20.46
N LYS A 222 -9.29 -5.47 -20.03
CA LYS A 222 -10.39 -4.56 -20.37
C LYS A 222 -10.13 -3.13 -19.89
N TYR A 223 -9.66 -2.96 -18.66
CA TYR A 223 -9.34 -1.65 -18.10
C TYR A 223 -8.22 -0.97 -18.88
N LEU A 224 -7.16 -1.70 -19.26
CA LEU A 224 -6.06 -1.17 -20.06
C LEU A 224 -6.50 -0.74 -21.46
N ILE A 225 -7.43 -1.47 -22.09
CA ILE A 225 -7.98 -1.06 -23.39
C ILE A 225 -8.76 0.25 -23.24
N ASN A 226 -9.60 0.37 -22.20
CA ASN A 226 -10.30 1.62 -21.90
C ASN A 226 -9.33 2.79 -21.65
N LEU A 227 -8.20 2.53 -20.99
CA LEU A 227 -7.15 3.52 -20.75
C LEU A 227 -6.54 4.03 -22.07
N ILE A 228 -6.24 3.13 -23.00
CA ILE A 228 -5.67 3.48 -24.30
C ILE A 228 -6.65 4.31 -25.13
N ASN A 229 -7.94 3.99 -25.04
CA ASN A 229 -9.02 4.75 -25.68
C ASN A 229 -9.38 6.04 -24.92
N SER A 230 -8.59 6.44 -23.90
CA SER A 230 -8.80 7.65 -23.10
C SER A 230 -10.17 7.69 -22.39
N LYS A 231 -10.76 6.51 -22.12
CA LYS A 231 -12.00 6.34 -21.35
C LYS A 231 -11.73 6.11 -19.86
N ALA A 232 -10.47 6.02 -19.47
CA ALA A 232 -10.02 5.90 -18.09
C ALA A 232 -8.79 6.81 -17.86
N GLU A 233 -8.54 7.13 -16.60
CA GLU A 233 -7.40 7.96 -16.21
C GLU A 233 -6.18 7.12 -15.83
N VAL A 234 -5.00 7.69 -16.10
CA VAL A 234 -3.71 7.10 -15.73
C VAL A 234 -3.50 7.28 -14.24
N ASP A 235 -3.05 6.22 -13.57
CA ASP A 235 -2.75 6.28 -12.15
C ASP A 235 -1.54 7.16 -11.86
N ASP A 236 -1.70 8.09 -10.91
CA ASP A 236 -0.60 8.86 -10.35
C ASP A 236 0.14 8.02 -9.29
N ILE A 237 1.41 7.71 -9.57
CA ILE A 237 2.27 6.89 -8.70
C ILE A 237 2.53 7.58 -7.35
N ASP A 238 2.48 8.91 -7.31
CA ASP A 238 2.81 9.72 -6.15
C ASP A 238 1.61 9.96 -5.23
N HIS A 239 0.40 9.66 -5.71
CA HIS A 239 -0.82 9.64 -4.92
C HIS A 239 -0.69 8.70 -3.71
N LEU A 240 -1.06 9.17 -2.51
CA LEU A 240 -0.94 8.36 -1.29
C LEU A 240 -1.86 7.13 -1.25
N SER A 241 -2.83 6.99 -2.16
CA SER A 241 -3.57 5.72 -2.33
C SER A 241 -2.71 4.62 -2.99
N ASN A 242 -1.65 5.01 -3.71
CA ASN A 242 -0.69 4.10 -4.34
C ASN A 242 0.56 3.85 -3.49
N ARG A 243 0.68 4.54 -2.34
CA ARG A 243 1.80 4.40 -1.40
C ARG A 243 1.28 3.92 -0.06
N ARG A 244 1.93 2.91 0.53
CA ARG A 244 1.56 2.40 1.86
C ARG A 244 2.72 2.42 2.84
N VAL A 245 2.40 2.61 4.11
CA VAL A 245 3.35 2.51 5.21
C VAL A 245 3.48 1.07 5.65
N ARG A 246 4.70 0.54 5.66
CA ARG A 246 5.01 -0.78 6.22
C ARG A 246 5.48 -0.65 7.65
N THR A 247 4.71 -1.21 8.58
CA THR A 247 5.05 -1.20 10.01
C THR A 247 6.21 -2.14 10.33
N VAL A 248 6.82 -1.95 11.51
CA VAL A 248 7.87 -2.85 11.99
C VAL A 248 7.39 -4.30 12.11
N GLY A 249 6.14 -4.50 12.54
CA GLY A 249 5.55 -5.83 12.69
C GLY A 249 5.42 -6.55 11.35
N GLU A 250 4.94 -5.86 10.32
CA GLU A 250 4.80 -6.40 8.97
C GLU A 250 6.15 -6.76 8.35
N GLN A 251 7.15 -5.87 8.47
CA GLN A 251 8.49 -6.12 7.94
C GLN A 251 9.17 -7.31 8.65
N LEU A 252 9.02 -7.38 9.98
CA LEU A 252 9.53 -8.50 10.77
C LEU A 252 8.82 -9.80 10.41
N TYR A 253 7.49 -9.78 10.24
CA TYR A 253 6.69 -10.94 9.82
C TYR A 253 7.19 -11.51 8.49
N ALA A 254 7.44 -10.66 7.50
CA ALA A 254 7.97 -11.09 6.20
C ALA A 254 9.35 -11.78 6.33
N GLN A 255 10.26 -11.21 7.12
CA GLN A 255 11.57 -11.81 7.37
C GLN A 255 11.46 -13.12 8.15
N PHE A 256 10.59 -13.16 9.15
CA PHE A 256 10.35 -14.35 9.95
C PHE A 256 9.78 -15.49 9.10
N GLY A 257 8.88 -15.18 8.15
CA GLY A 257 8.36 -16.15 7.18
C GLY A 257 9.45 -16.77 6.29
N VAL A 258 10.47 -15.99 5.90
CA VAL A 258 11.65 -16.52 5.19
C VAL A 258 12.45 -17.45 6.09
N GLY A 259 12.64 -17.09 7.36
CA GLY A 259 13.30 -17.92 8.38
C GLY A 259 12.61 -19.27 8.57
N LEU A 260 11.28 -19.25 8.74
CA LEU A 260 10.45 -20.46 8.87
C LEU A 260 10.48 -21.31 7.61
N SER A 261 10.44 -20.69 6.42
CA SER A 261 10.53 -21.43 5.15
C SER A 261 11.85 -22.19 5.01
N ARG A 262 12.97 -21.59 5.44
CA ARG A 262 14.28 -22.25 5.48
C ARG A 262 14.29 -23.40 6.48
N MET A 263 13.76 -23.17 7.69
CA MET A 263 13.65 -24.22 8.71
C MET A 263 12.81 -25.40 8.23
N ALA A 264 11.64 -25.14 7.64
CA ALA A 264 10.76 -26.16 7.11
C ALA A 264 11.41 -27.01 6.00
N ARG A 265 12.29 -26.40 5.19
CA ARG A 265 13.09 -27.13 4.21
C ARG A 265 14.11 -28.05 4.87
N THR A 266 14.88 -27.55 5.84
CA THR A 266 15.87 -28.36 6.57
C THR A 266 15.22 -29.51 7.34
N ILE A 267 14.03 -29.28 7.93
CA ILE A 267 13.26 -30.32 8.60
C ILE A 267 12.86 -31.41 7.60
N ARG A 268 12.30 -31.04 6.43
CA ARG A 268 11.95 -31.99 5.38
C ARG A 268 13.14 -32.80 4.88
N GLU A 269 14.28 -32.14 4.66
CA GLU A 269 15.52 -32.80 4.26
C GLU A 269 16.00 -33.80 5.33
N ARG A 270 15.93 -33.45 6.62
CA ARG A 270 16.29 -34.36 7.72
C ARG A 270 15.35 -35.56 7.86
N MET A 271 14.04 -35.33 7.73
CA MET A 271 13.05 -36.39 7.81
C MET A 271 13.22 -37.42 6.69
N ASN A 272 13.57 -36.98 5.48
CA ASN A 272 13.77 -37.88 4.33
C ASN A 272 15.06 -38.71 4.39
N ILE A 273 16.04 -38.35 5.24
CA ILE A 273 17.35 -39.04 5.26
C ILE A 273 17.34 -40.27 6.19
N ARG A 274 16.43 -40.35 7.17
CA ARG A 274 16.46 -41.40 8.21
C ARG A 274 15.07 -41.97 8.50
N ASP A 275 14.68 -42.98 7.73
CA ASP A 275 13.36 -43.62 7.85
C ASP A 275 13.15 -44.44 9.14
N ASN A 276 14.22 -44.79 9.88
CA ASN A 276 14.16 -45.71 11.03
C ASN A 276 14.48 -45.08 12.40
N GLU A 277 14.60 -43.75 12.52
CA GLU A 277 14.77 -43.05 13.80
C GLU A 277 13.46 -42.38 14.24
N VAL A 278 13.07 -42.57 15.51
CA VAL A 278 11.95 -41.83 16.11
C VAL A 278 12.43 -40.41 16.42
N PHE A 279 12.07 -39.45 15.58
CA PHE A 279 12.37 -38.04 15.81
C PHE A 279 11.44 -37.42 16.87
N THR A 280 12.02 -36.67 17.82
CA THR A 280 11.24 -35.71 18.60
C THR A 280 11.26 -34.33 17.91
N PRO A 281 10.21 -33.49 18.05
CA PRO A 281 10.19 -32.16 17.45
C PRO A 281 11.40 -31.29 17.83
N THR A 282 11.95 -31.48 19.04
CA THR A 282 13.14 -30.79 19.53
C THR A 282 14.41 -31.13 18.75
N ASP A 283 14.51 -32.32 18.15
CA ASP A 283 15.67 -32.75 17.35
C ASP A 283 15.69 -32.10 15.95
N LEU A 284 14.51 -31.73 15.46
CA LEU A 284 14.30 -31.18 14.12
C LEU A 284 14.41 -29.65 14.11
N ILE A 285 14.05 -28.99 15.21
CA ILE A 285 13.98 -27.52 15.29
C ILE A 285 15.31 -26.92 15.73
N ASN A 286 15.85 -25.98 14.93
CA ASN A 286 17.05 -25.22 15.29
C ASN A 286 16.73 -23.74 15.49
N ALA A 287 16.62 -23.31 16.76
CA ALA A 287 16.30 -21.93 17.12
C ALA A 287 17.30 -20.88 16.57
N ARG A 288 18.58 -21.25 16.36
CA ARG A 288 19.61 -20.34 15.85
C ARG A 288 19.25 -19.77 14.49
N THR A 289 18.55 -20.54 13.66
CA THR A 289 18.13 -20.10 12.32
C THR A 289 17.16 -18.91 12.39
N LEU A 290 16.23 -18.90 13.35
CA LEU A 290 15.29 -17.79 13.54
C LEU A 290 15.96 -16.62 14.26
N SER A 291 16.74 -16.86 15.31
CA SER A 291 17.46 -15.80 16.02
C SER A 291 18.40 -15.02 15.09
N SER A 292 19.06 -15.70 14.14
CA SER A 292 19.91 -15.06 13.15
C SER A 292 19.14 -14.11 12.23
N VAL A 293 17.91 -14.47 11.83
CA VAL A 293 17.06 -13.60 11.00
C VAL A 293 16.63 -12.35 11.77
N ILE A 294 16.23 -12.51 13.03
CA ILE A 294 15.84 -11.39 13.90
C ILE A 294 17.02 -10.44 14.13
N ASN A 295 18.18 -11.00 14.48
CA ASN A 295 19.40 -10.21 14.70
C ASN A 295 19.84 -9.48 13.43
N SER A 296 19.73 -10.13 12.26
CA SER A 296 20.02 -9.49 10.98
C SER A 296 19.06 -8.33 10.70
N PHE A 297 17.75 -8.52 10.96
CA PHE A 297 16.74 -7.50 10.76
C PHE A 297 16.99 -6.26 11.62
N PHE A 298 17.21 -6.41 12.93
CA PHE A 298 17.45 -5.26 13.80
C PHE A 298 18.88 -4.70 13.71
N GLY A 299 19.86 -5.51 13.31
CA GLY A 299 21.27 -5.12 13.28
C GLY A 299 21.73 -4.48 11.97
N THR A 300 21.15 -4.86 10.83
CA THR A 300 21.65 -4.44 9.49
C THR A 300 20.64 -3.64 8.65
N ASN A 301 19.36 -3.64 9.03
CA ASN A 301 18.35 -2.91 8.26
C ASN A 301 18.57 -1.39 8.39
N GLN A 302 18.55 -0.69 7.26
CA GLN A 302 18.68 0.78 7.19
C GLN A 302 17.59 1.52 7.98
N LEU A 303 16.43 0.90 8.18
CA LEU A 303 15.32 1.46 8.96
C LEU A 303 15.50 1.24 10.47
N SER A 304 16.38 0.33 10.89
CA SER A 304 16.74 0.11 12.29
C SER A 304 17.90 1.05 12.65
N GLN A 305 17.56 2.24 13.13
CA GLN A 305 18.53 3.30 13.42
C GLN A 305 18.62 3.54 14.93
N PHE A 306 19.77 4.06 15.38
CA PHE A 306 19.87 4.58 16.74
C PHE A 306 18.85 5.69 16.95
N MET A 307 18.09 5.58 18.04
CA MET A 307 17.10 6.60 18.38
C MET A 307 17.80 7.94 18.60
N ASP A 308 17.29 8.99 17.96
CA ASP A 308 17.64 10.38 18.27
C ASP A 308 17.05 10.76 19.63
N GLN A 309 17.92 10.81 20.63
CA GLN A 309 17.65 11.14 22.02
C GLN A 309 18.32 12.46 22.39
N THR A 310 18.38 13.40 21.45
CA THR A 310 18.86 14.76 21.74
C THR A 310 17.95 15.42 22.79
N ASN A 311 16.64 15.40 22.55
CA ASN A 311 15.59 15.90 23.45
C ASN A 311 14.27 15.11 23.26
N PRO A 312 13.23 15.29 24.10
CA PRO A 312 11.97 14.56 23.97
C PRO A 312 11.26 14.73 22.63
N LEU A 313 11.35 15.91 22.01
CA LEU A 313 10.75 16.18 20.70
C LEU A 313 11.46 15.38 19.59
N ALA A 314 12.78 15.29 19.63
CA ALA A 314 13.57 14.47 18.71
C ALA A 314 13.15 12.99 18.79
N GLU A 315 12.93 12.47 19.99
CA GLU A 315 12.49 11.08 20.18
C GLU A 315 11.11 10.83 19.55
N ILE A 316 10.13 11.70 19.81
CA ILE A 316 8.78 11.53 19.27
C ILE A 316 8.76 11.68 17.75
N THR A 317 9.39 12.72 17.23
CA THR A 317 9.42 12.99 15.78
C THR A 317 10.14 11.87 15.04
N HIS A 318 11.20 11.30 15.62
CA HIS A 318 11.89 10.15 15.03
C HIS A 318 11.01 8.89 14.97
N LYS A 319 10.22 8.62 16.02
CA LYS A 319 9.27 7.49 16.05
C LYS A 319 8.11 7.64 15.04
N ARG A 320 7.78 8.88 14.66
CA ARG A 320 6.71 9.22 13.70
C ARG A 320 7.23 9.50 12.28
N ARG A 321 8.51 9.22 12.03
CA ARG A 321 9.16 9.46 10.75
C ARG A 321 8.81 8.35 9.76
N LEU A 322 8.58 8.75 8.52
CA LEU A 322 8.37 7.88 7.37
C LEU A 322 9.54 8.02 6.40
N SER A 323 9.90 6.92 5.76
CA SER A 323 11.03 6.84 4.83
C SER A 323 10.59 6.12 3.56
N ALA A 324 10.78 6.78 2.42
CA ALA A 324 10.66 6.16 1.10
C ALA A 324 11.88 5.28 0.76
N LEU A 325 12.96 5.39 1.55
CA LEU A 325 14.17 4.58 1.43
C LEU A 325 14.05 3.26 2.19
N GLY A 326 14.83 2.26 1.78
CA GLY A 326 14.96 0.97 2.46
C GLY A 326 14.54 -0.21 1.59
N PRO A 327 14.48 -1.44 2.17
CA PRO A 327 14.12 -2.65 1.43
C PRO A 327 12.73 -2.56 0.79
N GLY A 328 12.68 -2.63 -0.55
CA GLY A 328 11.43 -2.51 -1.32
C GLY A 328 10.96 -1.07 -1.56
N GLY A 329 11.71 -0.07 -1.09
CA GLY A 329 11.51 1.35 -1.41
C GLY A 329 12.43 1.83 -2.53
N LEU A 330 12.60 3.15 -2.59
CA LEU A 330 13.44 3.83 -3.57
C LEU A 330 14.89 3.92 -3.09
N SER A 331 15.83 4.02 -4.03
CA SER A 331 17.19 4.48 -3.74
C SER A 331 17.30 5.97 -4.02
N ARG A 332 18.24 6.65 -3.36
CA ARG A 332 18.46 8.10 -3.53
C ARG A 332 18.70 8.51 -4.97
N GLU A 333 19.44 7.68 -5.71
CA GLU A 333 19.82 7.91 -7.11
C GLU A 333 18.67 7.67 -8.09
N ARG A 334 17.71 6.79 -7.74
CA ARG A 334 16.55 6.48 -8.56
C ARG A 334 15.35 7.38 -8.26
N ALA A 335 15.36 8.09 -7.13
CA ALA A 335 14.29 8.99 -6.77
C ALA A 335 14.41 10.30 -7.56
N GLY A 336 13.56 10.41 -8.58
CA GLY A 336 13.40 11.62 -9.39
C GLY A 336 12.80 12.80 -8.61
N PHE A 337 12.54 13.88 -9.33
CA PHE A 337 11.98 15.10 -8.75
C PHE A 337 10.53 14.89 -8.28
N GLU A 338 9.70 14.24 -9.09
CA GLU A 338 8.25 14.01 -8.87
C GLU A 338 7.97 13.39 -7.48
N VAL A 339 8.66 12.29 -7.17
CA VAL A 339 8.51 11.57 -5.88
C VAL A 339 8.85 12.44 -4.66
N ARG A 340 9.71 13.44 -4.82
CA ARG A 340 10.18 14.33 -3.74
C ARG A 340 9.28 15.55 -3.55
N ASP A 341 8.42 15.83 -4.51
CA ASP A 341 7.56 17.00 -4.50
C ASP A 341 6.38 16.82 -3.52
N VAL A 342 5.73 17.93 -3.19
CA VAL A 342 4.56 17.93 -2.33
C VAL A 342 3.32 17.65 -3.17
N HIS A 343 2.69 16.50 -2.93
CA HIS A 343 1.43 16.12 -3.56
C HIS A 343 0.22 16.57 -2.73
N TYR A 344 -0.92 16.90 -3.35
CA TYR A 344 -2.11 17.41 -2.65
C TYR A 344 -2.65 16.42 -1.59
N THR A 345 -2.56 15.11 -1.87
CA THR A 345 -2.93 14.06 -0.89
C THR A 345 -2.10 14.04 0.38
N HIS A 346 -0.95 14.72 0.42
CA HIS A 346 -0.17 14.87 1.66
C HIS A 346 -0.96 15.64 2.73
N TYR A 347 -1.94 16.45 2.33
CA TYR A 347 -2.79 17.24 3.23
C TYR A 347 -3.34 16.38 4.38
N GLY A 348 -3.05 16.79 5.61
CA GLY A 348 -3.53 16.10 6.81
C GLY A 348 -2.86 14.76 7.13
N ARG A 349 -1.98 14.25 6.25
CA ARG A 349 -1.38 12.90 6.34
C ARG A 349 0.12 12.98 6.58
N LEU A 350 0.82 13.71 5.73
CA LEU A 350 2.25 13.97 5.79
C LEU A 350 2.49 15.47 5.98
N CYS A 351 3.42 15.82 6.86
CA CYS A 351 3.83 17.20 7.00
C CYS A 351 4.59 17.64 5.75
N THR A 352 4.16 18.76 5.17
CA THR A 352 4.76 19.36 3.98
C THR A 352 5.96 20.26 4.30
N ILE A 353 6.20 20.53 5.60
CA ILE A 353 7.27 21.41 6.08
C ILE A 353 8.45 20.60 6.66
N GLU A 354 8.17 19.59 7.49
CA GLU A 354 9.22 18.84 8.20
C GLU A 354 9.80 17.72 7.34
N THR A 355 10.88 18.05 6.62
CA THR A 355 11.75 17.11 5.91
C THR A 355 13.22 17.50 6.16
N PRO A 356 14.16 16.53 6.15
CA PRO A 356 15.58 16.86 6.14
C PRO A 356 15.97 17.68 4.91
N GLU A 357 16.92 18.60 5.09
CA GLU A 357 17.56 19.32 4.01
C GLU A 357 18.56 18.43 3.25
N GLY A 358 18.87 18.80 2.00
CA GLY A 358 19.88 18.13 1.19
C GLY A 358 19.38 16.86 0.50
N PRO A 359 20.21 15.80 0.36
CA PRO A 359 19.92 14.68 -0.54
C PRO A 359 18.67 13.86 -0.19
N ASN A 360 18.16 13.97 1.03
CA ASN A 360 16.99 13.24 1.52
C ASN A 360 15.69 14.05 1.48
N ILE A 361 15.71 15.27 0.95
CA ILE A 361 14.50 16.10 0.82
C ILE A 361 13.40 15.34 0.07
N GLY A 362 12.20 15.34 0.63
CA GLY A 362 11.01 14.64 0.10
C GLY A 362 11.02 13.12 0.25
N LEU A 363 12.15 12.51 0.64
CA LEU A 363 12.27 11.06 0.83
C LEU A 363 12.06 10.63 2.28
N ILE A 364 12.19 11.58 3.19
CA ILE A 364 11.94 11.41 4.61
C ILE A 364 10.94 12.48 5.02
N SER A 365 9.77 12.04 5.47
CA SER A 365 8.68 12.91 5.88
C SER A 365 8.22 12.54 7.28
N SER A 366 7.48 13.42 7.93
CA SER A 366 6.91 13.18 9.24
C SER A 366 5.40 13.08 9.15
N LEU A 367 4.81 12.17 9.93
CA LEU A 367 3.34 12.10 10.04
C LEU A 367 2.80 13.43 10.58
N ALA A 368 1.68 13.87 10.01
CA ALA A 368 0.94 15.01 10.52
C ALA A 368 0.37 14.75 11.93
N VAL A 369 -0.09 15.79 12.63
CA VAL A 369 -0.51 15.70 14.05
C VAL A 369 -1.62 14.65 14.23
N HIS A 370 -2.68 14.72 13.43
CA HIS A 370 -3.88 13.90 13.59
C HIS A 370 -3.91 12.65 12.70
N ALA A 371 -2.89 12.46 11.86
CA ALA A 371 -2.79 11.34 10.93
C ALA A 371 -2.74 9.99 11.68
N LYS A 372 -3.45 9.00 11.13
CA LYS A 372 -3.43 7.60 11.58
C LYS A 372 -3.07 6.68 10.43
N ILE A 373 -2.54 5.50 10.76
CA ILE A 373 -2.30 4.44 9.79
C ILE A 373 -3.35 3.37 10.03
N ASN A 374 -4.10 3.01 8.98
CA ASN A 374 -5.11 1.98 9.08
C ASN A 374 -4.51 0.56 9.01
N HIS A 375 -5.36 -0.46 9.14
CA HIS A 375 -4.93 -1.85 9.16
C HIS A 375 -4.26 -2.32 7.84
N LEU A 376 -4.55 -1.66 6.71
CA LEU A 376 -3.94 -1.92 5.40
C LEU A 376 -2.64 -1.13 5.16
N GLY A 377 -2.28 -0.24 6.08
CA GLY A 377 -1.08 0.60 5.98
C GLY A 377 -1.28 1.90 5.21
N PHE A 378 -2.51 2.29 4.87
CA PHE A 378 -2.79 3.62 4.29
C PHE A 378 -2.88 4.68 5.38
N ILE A 379 -2.47 5.91 5.05
CA ILE A 379 -2.52 7.04 5.97
C ILE A 379 -3.88 7.72 5.83
N GLU A 380 -4.55 7.90 6.95
CA GLU A 380 -5.86 8.52 7.06
C GLU A 380 -5.78 9.78 7.89
N THR A 381 -6.69 10.71 7.61
CA THR A 381 -6.80 11.98 8.35
C THR A 381 -8.27 12.22 8.72
N PRO A 382 -8.55 12.85 9.89
CA PRO A 382 -9.91 12.98 10.37
C PRO A 382 -10.63 14.17 9.76
N TYR A 383 -11.94 14.02 9.52
CA TYR A 383 -12.83 15.05 9.02
C TYR A 383 -14.14 15.08 9.80
N ARG A 384 -14.76 16.25 9.85
CA ARG A 384 -16.15 16.42 10.31
C ARG A 384 -17.07 16.27 9.12
N LYS A 385 -18.15 15.52 9.28
CA LYS A 385 -19.13 15.31 8.22
C LYS A 385 -20.00 16.55 8.06
N VAL A 386 -20.32 16.93 6.83
CA VAL A 386 -21.31 17.95 6.51
C VAL A 386 -22.51 17.26 5.88
N LYS A 387 -23.72 17.54 6.38
CA LYS A 387 -24.98 17.02 5.84
C LYS A 387 -25.89 18.20 5.52
N ASP A 388 -26.32 18.31 4.27
CA ASP A 388 -27.24 19.36 3.80
C ASP A 388 -26.79 20.79 4.20
N GLY A 389 -25.48 21.06 4.08
CA GLY A 389 -24.89 22.37 4.42
C GLY A 389 -24.66 22.62 5.91
N VAL A 390 -24.88 21.63 6.78
CA VAL A 390 -24.69 21.73 8.24
C VAL A 390 -23.57 20.80 8.69
N VAL A 391 -22.58 21.35 9.41
CA VAL A 391 -21.51 20.57 10.04
C VAL A 391 -22.09 19.74 11.18
N VAL A 392 -21.91 18.44 11.14
CA VAL A 392 -22.41 17.54 12.19
C VAL A 392 -21.44 17.54 13.37
N VAL A 393 -21.69 18.42 14.35
CA VAL A 393 -20.79 18.63 15.50
C VAL A 393 -20.91 17.51 16.55
N ASP A 394 -22.08 16.88 16.66
CA ASP A 394 -22.37 15.86 17.68
C ASP A 394 -21.91 14.44 17.30
N GLU A 395 -21.55 14.20 16.04
CA GLU A 395 -21.04 12.90 15.58
C GLU A 395 -19.51 12.82 15.69
N PRO A 396 -18.95 11.63 15.93
CA PRO A 396 -17.50 11.45 15.93
C PRO A 396 -16.90 11.74 14.54
N VAL A 397 -15.67 12.24 14.54
CA VAL A 397 -14.92 12.50 13.30
C VAL A 397 -14.69 11.21 12.51
N VAL A 398 -14.75 11.32 11.18
CA VAL A 398 -14.53 10.20 10.25
C VAL A 398 -13.11 10.28 9.71
N TYR A 399 -12.39 9.16 9.72
CA TYR A 399 -11.06 9.06 9.11
C TYR A 399 -11.20 8.64 7.65
N LEU A 400 -10.61 9.42 6.74
CA LEU A 400 -10.62 9.12 5.31
C LEU A 400 -9.20 8.81 4.82
N SER A 401 -9.05 7.74 4.05
CA SER A 401 -7.83 7.49 3.28
C SER A 401 -7.75 8.47 2.11
N ALA A 402 -6.59 8.55 1.44
CA ALA A 402 -6.46 9.43 0.28
C ALA A 402 -7.46 9.06 -0.83
N GLU A 403 -7.72 7.77 -1.03
CA GLU A 403 -8.69 7.29 -2.03
C GLU A 403 -10.15 7.58 -1.64
N ASP A 404 -10.49 7.55 -0.35
CA ASP A 404 -11.86 7.88 0.11
C ASP A 404 -12.14 9.39 0.12
N GLU A 405 -11.08 10.19 0.06
CA GLU A 405 -11.14 11.64 -0.07
C GLU A 405 -11.33 12.11 -1.52
N ASP A 406 -10.92 11.30 -2.50
CA ASP A 406 -11.06 11.63 -3.92
C ASP A 406 -12.54 11.82 -4.29
N GLY A 407 -12.82 12.85 -5.09
CA GLY A 407 -14.18 13.25 -5.44
C GLY A 407 -15.01 13.85 -4.29
N LYS A 408 -14.41 14.17 -3.13
CA LYS A 408 -15.08 14.85 -2.01
C LYS A 408 -14.68 16.32 -1.90
N THR A 409 -15.63 17.15 -1.50
CA THR A 409 -15.39 18.58 -1.31
C THR A 409 -15.29 18.93 0.17
N ILE A 410 -14.17 19.51 0.58
CA ILE A 410 -13.79 19.67 1.99
C ILE A 410 -13.61 21.15 2.34
N ALA A 411 -14.32 21.63 3.35
CA ALA A 411 -14.15 22.99 3.90
C ALA A 411 -12.92 23.10 4.81
N GLN A 412 -12.33 24.30 4.84
CA GLN A 412 -11.19 24.62 5.70
C GLN A 412 -11.57 24.64 7.19
N ALA A 413 -10.62 24.31 8.06
CA ALA A 413 -10.81 24.29 9.52
C ALA A 413 -11.19 25.65 10.13
N ASN A 414 -10.90 26.76 9.44
CA ASN A 414 -11.15 28.13 9.90
C ASN A 414 -12.49 28.71 9.41
N ALA A 415 -13.30 27.94 8.66
CA ALA A 415 -14.64 28.37 8.29
C ALA A 415 -15.50 28.56 9.55
N LEU A 416 -16.17 29.70 9.64
CA LEU A 416 -17.00 30.03 10.80
C LEU A 416 -18.38 29.35 10.68
N TYR A 417 -18.81 28.72 11.76
CA TYR A 417 -20.11 28.06 11.86
C TYR A 417 -20.65 28.18 13.30
N ASP A 418 -21.98 28.18 13.44
CA ASP A 418 -22.66 28.33 14.74
C ASP A 418 -22.63 27.04 15.58
N ASP A 419 -23.08 27.09 16.85
CA ASP A 419 -23.15 25.90 17.73
C ASP A 419 -24.03 24.77 17.18
N LYS A 420 -24.88 25.05 16.17
CA LYS A 420 -25.74 24.08 15.50
C LYS A 420 -25.12 23.53 14.21
N GLY A 421 -23.93 24.00 13.81
CA GLY A 421 -23.22 23.56 12.62
C GLY A 421 -23.49 24.37 11.34
N ASN A 422 -24.30 25.43 11.38
CA ASN A 422 -24.60 26.24 10.20
C ASN A 422 -23.46 27.22 9.91
N PHE A 423 -22.99 27.27 8.67
CA PHE A 423 -21.97 28.24 8.27
C PHE A 423 -22.52 29.67 8.33
N GLU A 424 -21.69 30.60 8.83
CA GLU A 424 -22.05 32.03 8.87
C GLU A 424 -22.05 32.67 7.48
N ASP A 425 -21.10 32.24 6.63
CA ASP A 425 -20.93 32.74 5.27
C ASP A 425 -21.79 31.96 4.26
N ALA A 426 -22.40 32.68 3.31
CA ALA A 426 -23.16 32.07 2.21
C ALA A 426 -22.30 31.24 1.24
N LYS A 427 -20.99 31.51 1.20
CA LYS A 427 -20.01 30.76 0.41
C LYS A 427 -18.76 30.50 1.23
N VAL A 428 -18.27 29.28 1.16
CA VAL A 428 -17.14 28.80 1.95
C VAL A 428 -16.01 28.37 1.01
N LYS A 429 -14.77 28.66 1.41
CA LYS A 429 -13.58 28.15 0.70
C LYS A 429 -13.48 26.66 0.95
N ALA A 430 -13.39 25.89 -0.13
CA ALA A 430 -13.27 24.46 -0.09
C ALA A 430 -12.04 24.00 -0.86
N ARG A 431 -11.70 22.73 -0.66
CA ARG A 431 -10.73 21.99 -1.43
C ARG A 431 -11.44 20.85 -2.14
N TYR A 432 -11.16 20.69 -3.41
CA TYR A 432 -11.56 19.57 -4.23
C TYR A 432 -10.31 19.05 -4.92
N GLU A 433 -9.77 17.92 -4.44
CA GLU A 433 -8.49 17.37 -4.90
C GLU A 433 -7.35 18.42 -4.81
N GLY A 434 -6.80 18.85 -5.95
CA GLY A 434 -5.78 19.89 -6.06
C GLY A 434 -6.32 21.31 -6.24
N ASP A 435 -7.63 21.49 -6.39
CA ASP A 435 -8.29 22.78 -6.63
C ASP A 435 -8.89 23.38 -5.35
N PHE A 436 -9.01 24.72 -5.35
CA PHE A 436 -9.49 25.50 -4.19
C PHE A 436 -10.73 26.35 -4.53
N PRO A 437 -11.88 25.73 -4.82
CA PRO A 437 -13.09 26.46 -5.20
C PRO A 437 -13.75 27.19 -4.02
N ILE A 438 -14.60 28.17 -4.35
CA ILE A 438 -15.49 28.86 -3.40
C ILE A 438 -16.91 28.45 -3.72
N ILE A 439 -17.54 27.68 -2.83
CA ILE A 439 -18.82 27.01 -3.08
C ILE A 439 -19.82 27.27 -1.96
N GLU A 440 -21.08 26.92 -2.23
CA GLU A 440 -22.15 26.99 -1.22
C GLU A 440 -22.04 25.82 -0.24
N PRO A 441 -22.40 26.01 1.05
CA PRO A 441 -22.33 24.95 2.06
C PRO A 441 -22.99 23.62 1.68
N ASN A 442 -24.08 23.65 0.91
CA ASN A 442 -24.82 22.46 0.49
C ASN A 442 -24.00 21.51 -0.40
N MET A 443 -22.93 22.00 -1.02
CA MET A 443 -22.03 21.23 -1.88
C MET A 443 -20.86 20.61 -1.10
N LEU A 444 -20.73 20.90 0.20
CA LEU A 444 -19.67 20.36 1.05
C LEU A 444 -20.03 18.95 1.54
N ASP A 445 -19.07 18.03 1.44
CA ASP A 445 -19.17 16.70 2.04
C ASP A 445 -18.59 16.69 3.46
N TYR A 446 -17.48 17.41 3.67
CA TYR A 446 -16.69 17.36 4.90
C TYR A 446 -16.05 18.71 5.26
N MET A 447 -15.49 18.80 6.47
CA MET A 447 -14.71 19.93 6.98
C MET A 447 -13.51 19.43 7.78
N ASP A 448 -12.37 20.10 7.68
CA ASP A 448 -11.18 19.81 8.49
C ASP A 448 -11.47 19.92 10.00
N VAL A 449 -10.74 19.17 10.82
CA VAL A 449 -10.97 19.15 12.27
C VAL A 449 -10.22 20.26 13.00
N ALA A 450 -9.00 20.57 12.54
CA ALA A 450 -8.13 21.55 13.18
C ALA A 450 -7.16 22.20 12.17
N PRO A 451 -6.79 23.48 12.35
CA PRO A 451 -5.83 24.15 11.46
C PRO A 451 -4.44 23.50 11.44
N ASN A 452 -4.00 22.89 12.56
CA ASN A 452 -2.72 22.20 12.67
C ASN A 452 -2.74 20.76 12.12
N GLN A 453 -3.82 20.35 11.46
CA GLN A 453 -3.94 19.03 10.86
C GLN A 453 -2.94 18.82 9.72
N ILE A 454 -2.52 19.88 9.03
CA ILE A 454 -1.58 19.83 7.91
C ILE A 454 -0.11 19.70 8.32
N THR A 455 0.22 20.01 9.56
CA THR A 455 1.60 20.09 10.06
C THR A 455 1.99 18.86 10.88
N SER A 456 3.30 18.66 11.07
CA SER A 456 3.84 17.68 12.03
C SER A 456 3.82 18.25 13.45
N ILE A 457 4.16 17.42 14.43
CA ILE A 457 4.30 17.84 15.82
C ILE A 457 5.36 18.95 15.97
N ALA A 458 6.52 18.81 15.32
CA ALA A 458 7.61 19.80 15.44
C ALA A 458 7.23 21.14 14.79
N ALA A 459 6.66 21.11 13.57
CA ALA A 459 6.19 22.34 12.92
C ALA A 459 5.06 23.00 13.71
N SER A 460 4.15 22.22 14.31
CA SER A 460 3.04 22.76 15.10
C SER A 460 3.44 23.35 16.44
N LEU A 461 4.70 23.19 16.88
CA LEU A 461 5.26 23.85 18.07
C LEU A 461 5.83 25.25 17.78
N ILE A 462 5.89 25.66 16.50
CA ILE A 462 6.35 26.99 16.11
C ILE A 462 5.18 27.98 16.29
N PRO A 463 5.27 28.95 17.22
CA PRO A 463 4.27 30.00 17.32
C PRO A 463 4.35 30.93 16.12
N PHE A 464 3.20 31.45 15.67
CA PHE A 464 3.09 32.34 14.50
C PHE A 464 3.62 31.72 13.20
N LEU A 465 3.52 30.39 13.05
CA LEU A 465 3.95 29.67 11.86
C LEU A 465 3.36 30.25 10.56
N GLU A 466 2.14 30.78 10.62
CA GLU A 466 1.44 31.42 9.50
C GLU A 466 2.11 32.72 9.00
N HIS A 467 3.05 33.29 9.77
CA HIS A 467 3.82 34.48 9.42
C HIS A 467 5.25 34.15 8.95
N ASP A 468 5.66 32.89 9.02
CA ASP A 468 6.99 32.43 8.63
C ASP A 468 7.00 31.89 7.20
N ASP A 469 8.07 32.19 6.46
CA ASP A 469 8.33 31.52 5.18
C ASP A 469 8.52 30.00 5.38
N ALA A 470 8.02 29.21 4.44
CA ALA A 470 8.04 27.74 4.54
C ALA A 470 9.46 27.18 4.70
N ASN A 471 10.49 27.77 4.07
CA ASN A 471 11.86 27.32 4.23
C ASN A 471 12.40 27.61 5.63
N ARG A 472 11.98 28.73 6.24
CA ARG A 472 12.35 29.09 7.61
C ARG A 472 11.65 28.19 8.62
N ALA A 473 10.37 27.87 8.39
CA ALA A 473 9.65 26.88 9.18
C ALA A 473 10.30 25.48 9.10
N LEU A 474 10.73 25.06 7.91
CA LEU A 474 11.46 23.80 7.71
C LEU A 474 12.75 23.78 8.54
N MET A 475 13.59 24.82 8.42
CA MET A 475 14.81 24.95 9.21
C MET A 475 14.50 24.96 10.71
N GLY A 476 13.50 25.74 11.15
CA GLY A 476 13.07 25.83 12.54
C GLY A 476 12.67 24.48 13.12
N SER A 477 11.82 23.73 12.41
CA SER A 477 11.37 22.40 12.82
C SER A 477 12.54 21.41 12.93
N ASN A 478 13.51 21.48 12.01
CA ASN A 478 14.73 20.67 12.03
C ASN A 478 15.66 21.04 13.19
N MET A 479 15.87 22.34 13.45
CA MET A 479 16.74 22.85 14.51
C MET A 479 16.19 22.55 15.90
N GLN A 480 14.87 22.57 16.10
CA GLN A 480 14.26 22.20 17.39
C GLN A 480 14.65 20.79 17.85
N ARG A 481 14.79 19.83 16.92
CA ARG A 481 15.21 18.46 17.24
C ARG A 481 16.67 18.36 17.69
N GLN A 482 17.49 19.35 17.33
CA GLN A 482 18.91 19.42 17.68
C GLN A 482 19.16 20.20 18.97
N ALA A 483 18.13 20.79 19.58
CA ALA A 483 18.25 21.54 20.81
C ALA A 483 18.66 20.63 21.98
N VAL A 484 19.88 20.81 22.48
CA VAL A 484 20.40 20.03 23.60
C VAL A 484 19.76 20.52 24.92
N PRO A 485 19.29 19.62 25.80
CA PRO A 485 18.74 19.99 27.10
C PRO A 485 19.71 20.82 27.93
N VAL A 486 19.28 22.02 28.33
CA VAL A 486 20.04 22.91 29.21
C VAL A 486 19.92 22.48 30.68
N LEU A 487 20.85 22.94 31.53
CA LEU A 487 20.85 22.61 32.96
C LEU A 487 19.58 23.04 33.71
N ARG A 488 18.99 24.16 33.27
CA ARG A 488 17.76 24.76 33.81
C ARG A 488 16.87 25.17 32.63
N PRO A 489 16.07 24.24 32.10
CA PRO A 489 15.13 24.56 31.02
C PRO A 489 14.07 25.52 31.54
N GLN A 490 13.46 26.29 30.64
CA GLN A 490 12.31 27.14 30.95
C GLN A 490 11.21 26.89 29.92
N ALA A 491 9.98 26.73 30.38
CA ALA A 491 8.80 26.65 29.55
C ALA A 491 8.73 27.90 28.66
N PRO A 492 8.35 27.74 27.38
CA PRO A 492 8.26 28.86 26.47
C PRO A 492 7.20 29.86 26.96
N ILE A 493 7.55 31.14 27.01
CA ILE A 493 6.58 32.20 27.37
C ILE A 493 5.50 32.32 26.27
N VAL A 494 5.89 32.06 25.02
CA VAL A 494 5.02 32.03 23.86
C VAL A 494 5.04 30.61 23.31
N GLY A 495 3.97 29.86 23.56
CA GLY A 495 3.79 28.49 23.10
C GLY A 495 2.52 28.30 22.27
N THR A 496 2.27 27.08 21.86
CA THR A 496 1.16 26.67 20.99
C THR A 496 0.07 25.86 21.71
N GLY A 497 0.37 25.39 22.93
CA GLY A 497 -0.48 24.50 23.73
C GLY A 497 -0.22 23.02 23.48
N LEU A 498 0.66 22.66 22.53
CA LEU A 498 1.07 21.28 22.28
C LEU A 498 2.18 20.80 23.22
N GLU A 499 2.89 21.71 23.88
CA GLU A 499 4.09 21.45 24.67
C GLU A 499 3.83 20.42 25.78
N GLY A 500 2.74 20.57 26.53
CA GLY A 500 2.35 19.64 27.58
C GLY A 500 1.99 18.25 27.05
N ARG A 501 1.32 18.18 25.90
CA ARG A 501 0.96 16.91 25.27
C ARG A 501 2.19 16.19 24.75
N VAL A 502 3.13 16.90 24.13
CA VAL A 502 4.40 16.35 23.64
C VAL A 502 5.25 15.84 24.80
N ALA A 503 5.34 16.58 25.91
CA ALA A 503 6.07 16.13 27.10
C ALA A 503 5.47 14.84 27.68
N LYS A 504 4.13 14.76 27.77
CA LYS A 504 3.42 13.56 28.25
C LYS A 504 3.57 12.37 27.31
N ASP A 505 3.33 12.56 26.02
CA ASP A 505 3.35 11.49 25.01
C ASP A 505 4.77 11.00 24.69
N SER A 506 5.81 11.75 25.08
CA SER A 506 7.21 11.32 24.97
C SER A 506 7.49 10.08 25.82
N ARG A 507 6.71 9.90 26.91
CA ARG A 507 6.89 8.90 27.96
C ARG A 507 8.29 8.94 28.60
N THR A 508 8.97 10.08 28.50
CA THR A 508 10.22 10.31 29.23
C THR A 508 9.95 10.74 30.67
N LEU A 509 8.82 11.40 30.91
CA LEU A 509 8.37 11.79 32.25
C LEU A 509 7.54 10.67 32.88
N ILE A 510 7.51 10.67 34.22
CA ILE A 510 6.68 9.77 35.01
C ILE A 510 5.35 10.47 35.28
N ASN A 511 4.26 9.76 35.04
CA ASN A 511 2.89 10.23 35.25
C ASN A 511 2.21 9.38 36.33
N ALA A 512 1.30 9.98 37.09
CA ALA A 512 0.43 9.25 38.01
C ALA A 512 -0.53 8.34 37.24
N GLU A 513 -0.82 7.17 37.81
CA GLU A 513 -1.73 6.17 37.23
C GLU A 513 -3.18 6.37 37.64
N GLY A 514 -3.40 7.02 38.78
CA GLY A 514 -4.72 7.19 39.38
C GLY A 514 -4.77 8.39 40.32
N HIS A 515 -5.91 8.53 40.99
CA HIS A 515 -6.05 9.46 42.10
C HIS A 515 -5.30 8.93 43.32
N GLY A 516 -4.53 9.78 43.99
CA GLY A 516 -3.76 9.37 45.15
C GLY A 516 -3.11 10.52 45.90
N VAL A 517 -2.39 10.19 46.97
CA VAL A 517 -1.64 11.15 47.79
C VAL A 517 -0.15 10.78 47.76
N VAL A 518 0.69 11.79 47.57
CA VAL A 518 2.15 11.63 47.63
C VAL A 518 2.58 11.36 49.07
N GLU A 519 2.98 10.12 49.35
CA GLU A 519 3.41 9.70 50.68
C GLU A 519 4.88 10.06 50.94
N TYR A 520 5.71 9.95 49.91
CA TYR A 520 7.14 10.24 49.97
C TYR A 520 7.63 10.83 48.65
N VAL A 521 8.55 11.79 48.74
CA VAL A 521 9.22 12.37 47.58
C VAL A 521 10.66 12.69 47.96
N ASP A 522 11.60 12.24 47.15
CA ASP A 522 12.99 12.70 47.19
C ASP A 522 13.55 12.85 45.76
N ALA A 523 14.87 13.06 45.65
CA ALA A 523 15.50 13.28 44.36
C ALA A 523 15.54 12.02 43.47
N ASP A 524 15.38 10.82 44.02
CA ASP A 524 15.62 9.53 43.38
C ASP A 524 14.35 8.69 43.22
N GLU A 525 13.36 8.86 44.10
CA GLU A 525 12.09 8.15 44.06
C GLU A 525 10.89 8.98 44.56
N ILE A 526 9.72 8.58 44.07
CA ILE A 526 8.41 9.13 44.41
C ILE A 526 7.52 7.98 44.86
N LYS A 527 6.86 8.07 46.02
CA LYS A 527 5.87 7.09 46.48
C LYS A 527 4.50 7.72 46.54
N ILE A 528 3.55 7.10 45.86
CA ILE A 528 2.15 7.54 45.81
C ILE A 528 1.29 6.43 46.36
N ARG A 529 0.43 6.79 47.30
CA ARG A 529 -0.65 5.93 47.78
C ARG A 529 -1.88 6.22 46.94
N TYR A 530 -2.29 5.26 46.13
CA TYR A 530 -3.46 5.40 45.27
C TYR A 530 -4.75 5.11 46.04
N ASP A 531 -5.79 5.87 45.72
CA ASP A 531 -7.13 5.66 46.24
C ASP A 531 -7.73 4.45 45.50
N ARG A 532 -7.74 3.28 46.17
CA ARG A 532 -8.35 2.04 45.65
C ARG A 532 -9.59 1.68 46.43
N ASN A 533 -10.66 1.31 45.72
CA ASN A 533 -11.85 0.74 46.33
C ASN A 533 -11.67 -0.78 46.56
N ASP A 534 -12.63 -1.42 47.24
CA ASP A 534 -12.52 -2.85 47.58
C ASP A 534 -12.57 -3.75 46.34
N ASP A 535 -13.26 -3.33 45.27
CA ASP A 535 -13.29 -4.03 43.99
C ASP A 535 -11.92 -3.97 43.27
N ASP A 536 -11.24 -2.81 43.30
CA ASP A 536 -9.90 -2.62 42.74
C ASP A 536 -8.86 -3.49 43.45
N ARG A 537 -9.01 -3.67 44.77
CA ARG A 537 -8.16 -4.55 45.58
C ARG A 537 -8.41 -6.03 45.31
N LEU A 538 -9.63 -6.40 44.93
CA LEU A 538 -9.97 -7.78 44.55
C LEU A 538 -9.35 -8.18 43.21
N VAL A 539 -9.15 -7.22 42.29
CA VAL A 539 -8.62 -7.48 40.93
C VAL A 539 -7.13 -7.16 40.76
N SER A 540 -6.50 -6.47 41.72
CA SER A 540 -5.08 -6.11 41.67
C SER A 540 -4.26 -6.87 42.71
N PHE A 541 -3.13 -7.44 42.28
CA PHE A 541 -2.13 -8.03 43.18
C PHE A 541 -1.09 -7.02 43.66
N ASP A 542 -1.21 -5.75 43.28
CA ASP A 542 -0.27 -4.69 43.66
C ASP A 542 -0.66 -4.08 45.01
N ASP A 543 0.31 -3.58 45.77
CA ASP A 543 0.06 -2.79 46.98
C ASP A 543 -0.63 -1.44 46.67
N ASP A 544 -1.32 -0.87 47.67
CA ASP A 544 -1.93 0.47 47.60
C ASP A 544 -0.88 1.58 47.38
N VAL A 545 0.40 1.31 47.66
CA VAL A 545 1.51 2.25 47.51
C VAL A 545 2.37 1.84 46.32
N LYS A 546 2.53 2.75 45.36
CA LYS A 546 3.40 2.58 44.20
C LYS A 546 4.65 3.44 44.31
N THR A 547 5.81 2.85 44.04
CA THR A 547 7.10 3.53 44.04
C THR A 547 7.58 3.74 42.60
N TYR A 548 7.87 4.99 42.25
CA TYR A 548 8.44 5.41 40.98
C TYR A 548 9.89 5.83 41.16
N LYS A 549 10.82 5.17 40.45
CA LYS A 549 12.24 5.55 40.47
C LYS A 549 12.56 6.54 39.36
N LEU A 550 13.21 7.65 39.71
CA LEU A 550 13.60 8.69 38.79
C LEU A 550 14.93 8.36 38.10
N ILE A 551 15.05 8.73 36.83
CA ILE A 551 16.29 8.59 36.07
C ILE A 551 17.25 9.72 36.48
N LYS A 552 18.43 9.36 36.97
CA LYS A 552 19.47 10.32 37.40
C LYS A 552 20.69 10.24 36.51
N PHE A 553 21.13 11.40 36.00
CA PHE A 553 22.39 11.60 35.27
C PHE A 553 22.73 10.50 34.25
N LYS A 554 21.73 10.02 33.51
CA LYS A 554 21.90 8.94 32.53
C LYS A 554 22.38 9.54 31.21
N LYS A 555 23.42 8.92 30.64
CA LYS A 555 23.92 9.27 29.31
C LYS A 555 22.95 8.83 28.21
N THR A 556 22.66 9.70 27.25
CA THR A 556 21.85 9.40 26.06
C THR A 556 22.72 8.96 24.86
N ASN A 557 22.09 8.50 23.77
CA ASN A 557 22.79 8.13 22.54
C ASN A 557 23.64 9.27 21.95
N GLN A 558 23.19 10.52 22.07
CA GLN A 558 23.89 11.72 21.58
C GLN A 558 24.85 12.32 22.61
N ASN A 559 25.21 11.56 23.66
CA ASN A 559 26.07 12.01 24.76
C ASN A 559 25.50 13.21 25.56
N THR A 560 24.17 13.41 25.53
CA THR A 560 23.48 14.36 26.41
C THR A 560 23.15 13.71 27.76
N CYS A 561 22.58 14.48 28.68
CA CYS A 561 22.26 14.03 30.04
C CYS A 561 20.73 14.01 30.26
N MET A 562 20.21 12.82 30.57
CA MET A 562 18.84 12.64 31.05
C MET A 562 18.87 12.62 32.58
N ASN A 563 18.25 13.63 33.18
CA ASN A 563 18.15 13.77 34.63
C ASN A 563 16.76 14.30 34.97
N LEU A 564 16.02 13.53 35.76
CA LEU A 564 14.68 13.86 36.22
C LEU A 564 14.69 14.31 37.68
N LYS A 565 13.78 15.21 38.02
CA LYS A 565 13.57 15.76 39.36
C LYS A 565 12.07 15.77 39.67
N PRO A 566 11.64 15.52 40.91
CA PRO A 566 10.24 15.60 41.27
C PRO A 566 9.74 17.06 41.19
N ILE A 567 8.50 17.25 40.74
CA ILE A 567 7.81 18.57 40.82
C ILE A 567 6.79 18.61 41.96
N ILE A 568 6.32 17.44 42.39
CA ILE A 568 5.30 17.30 43.43
C ILE A 568 5.90 17.33 44.84
N LYS A 569 5.06 17.63 45.82
CA LYS A 569 5.44 17.67 47.25
C LYS A 569 4.74 16.59 48.05
N LYS A 570 5.37 16.15 49.15
CA LYS A 570 4.74 15.23 50.11
C LYS A 570 3.40 15.81 50.59
N GLY A 571 2.37 14.97 50.62
CA GLY A 571 0.99 15.32 50.99
C GLY A 571 0.15 15.93 49.88
N GLN A 572 0.73 16.19 48.69
CA GLN A 572 -0.02 16.67 47.54
C GLN A 572 -0.92 15.54 46.99
N ARG A 573 -2.16 15.87 46.60
CA ARG A 573 -3.01 14.96 45.83
C ARG A 573 -2.64 15.00 44.36
N VAL A 574 -2.68 13.84 43.72
CA VAL A 574 -2.41 13.67 42.30
C VAL A 574 -3.62 13.14 41.56
N GLU A 575 -3.68 13.43 40.28
CA GLU A 575 -4.73 12.96 39.36
C GLU A 575 -4.18 11.98 38.32
N PRO A 576 -5.03 11.10 37.75
CA PRO A 576 -4.64 10.19 36.68
C PRO A 576 -4.00 10.94 35.51
N GLY A 577 -2.78 10.54 35.15
CA GLY A 577 -2.02 11.12 34.06
C GLY A 577 -1.30 12.43 34.38
N GLN A 578 -1.38 12.94 35.61
CA GLN A 578 -0.61 14.11 36.04
C GLN A 578 0.89 13.82 36.02
N VAL A 579 1.69 14.75 35.48
CA VAL A 579 3.15 14.63 35.46
C VAL A 579 3.71 14.80 36.87
N LEU A 580 4.64 13.93 37.26
CA LEU A 580 5.21 13.85 38.62
C LEU A 580 6.64 14.38 38.71
N CYS A 581 7.33 14.46 37.57
CA CYS A 581 8.71 14.89 37.47
C CYS A 581 8.95 15.77 36.25
N GLU A 582 10.02 16.55 36.30
CA GLU A 582 10.52 17.38 35.21
C GLU A 582 12.00 17.07 34.95
N GLY A 583 12.55 17.67 33.90
CA GLY A 583 13.92 17.49 33.46
C GLY A 583 14.01 16.93 32.05
N TYR A 584 15.23 16.83 31.52
CA TYR A 584 15.47 16.44 30.12
C TYR A 584 14.63 17.28 29.13
N ALA A 585 14.87 18.60 29.14
CA ALA A 585 14.16 19.59 28.33
C ALA A 585 12.64 19.67 28.60
N THR A 586 12.24 19.60 29.86
CA THR A 586 10.86 19.85 30.32
C THR A 586 10.86 20.67 31.61
N GLU A 587 9.83 21.48 31.82
CA GLU A 587 9.58 22.27 33.05
C GLU A 587 8.07 22.20 33.35
N ASN A 588 7.69 21.89 34.60
CA ASN A 588 6.29 21.81 35.04
C ASN A 588 5.34 20.97 34.15
N GLY A 589 5.88 19.93 33.49
CA GLY A 589 5.10 19.05 32.61
C GLY A 589 4.92 19.56 31.18
N GLU A 590 5.57 20.66 30.81
CA GLU A 590 5.63 21.18 29.44
C GLU A 590 7.00 20.94 28.81
N LEU A 591 7.02 20.86 27.48
CA LEU A 591 8.26 20.81 26.72
C LEU A 591 8.99 22.15 26.82
N ALA A 592 10.25 22.11 27.25
CA ALA A 592 11.10 23.26 27.49
C ALA A 592 12.49 23.01 26.88
N LEU A 593 12.59 23.20 25.56
CA LEU A 593 13.81 22.90 24.79
C LEU A 593 15.00 23.81 25.13
N GLY A 594 14.74 25.01 25.65
CA GLY A 594 15.76 26.02 25.88
C GLY A 594 15.40 26.97 27.02
N ARG A 595 15.76 28.25 26.86
CA ARG A 595 15.42 29.34 27.78
C ARG A 595 14.96 30.58 27.04
N ASN A 596 14.05 31.33 27.66
CA ASN A 596 13.60 32.61 27.15
C ASN A 596 14.65 33.69 27.49
N LEU A 597 15.05 34.48 26.48
CA LEU A 597 16.03 35.56 26.65
C LEU A 597 15.38 36.90 26.34
N LYS A 598 15.85 37.97 26.99
CA LYS A 598 15.49 39.34 26.63
C LYS A 598 16.36 39.78 25.45
N VAL A 599 15.76 39.87 24.27
CA VAL A 599 16.44 40.22 23.02
C VAL A 599 16.03 41.61 22.57
N ALA A 600 16.96 42.38 22.02
CA ALA A 600 16.70 43.64 21.33
C ALA A 600 17.31 43.57 19.94
N PHE A 601 16.52 43.91 18.92
CA PHE A 601 17.01 44.02 17.54
C PHE A 601 17.53 45.45 17.34
N MET A 602 18.86 45.60 17.26
CA MET A 602 19.53 46.86 16.97
C MET A 602 20.64 46.64 15.94
N PRO A 603 21.00 47.65 15.13
CA PRO A 603 21.99 47.53 14.06
C PRO A 603 23.41 47.22 14.53
#